data_AF-A0A2V5KWM9-F1
#
_entry.id   AF-A0A2V5KWM9-F1
#
_cell.length_a   1.000
_cell.length_b   1.000
_cell.length_c   1.000
_cell.angle_alpha   90.00
_cell.angle_beta   90.00
_cell.angle_gamma   90.00
#
_symmetry.space_group_name_H-M   'P 1'
#
loop_
_entity.id
_entity.type
_entity.pdbx_description
1 polymer ?
#
loop_
_entity_poly.entity_id
_entity_poly.type
_entity_poly.pdbx_seq_one_letter_code
_entity_poly.pdbx_strand_id
1 'polypeptide(L)'
;MARRKACGFLQTVGMTDMKQFIVIVLTVLTALSSVWANLGDGGERIDDSYGNLIERHLLDDGTVTTLYHKDRYLYTVVFAEGRSVLEKYSHVTGTDLSEKEIAKFLKANAGRTATWMPDKKAKERGFKRSDQKAEATYGKVDDRPTLTVRELRESTPEIKN
;
A
#
# COMPACT_ATOMS: atom_id res chain seq x y z
N MET A 1 42.29 -54.11 18.10
CA MET A 1 42.79 -53.19 17.04
C MET A 1 41.59 -52.64 16.27
N ALA A 2 41.70 -51.41 15.76
CA ALA A 2 40.61 -50.44 15.61
C ALA A 2 39.68 -50.57 14.39
N ARG A 3 38.53 -49.88 14.52
CA ARG A 3 37.44 -49.57 13.57
C ARG A 3 37.91 -49.04 12.19
N ARG A 4 37.03 -49.12 11.18
CA ARG A 4 36.46 -47.92 10.53
C ARG A 4 35.18 -48.22 9.72
N LYS A 5 34.14 -47.44 10.01
CA LYS A 5 32.90 -47.30 9.23
C LYS A 5 33.21 -46.50 7.97
N ALA A 6 32.74 -46.94 6.80
CA ALA A 6 32.67 -46.07 5.62
C ALA A 6 31.52 -45.07 5.83
N CYS A 7 31.86 -43.80 5.83
CA CYS A 7 30.97 -42.66 5.96
C CYS A 7 31.18 -41.75 4.74
N GLY A 8 30.10 -41.24 4.17
CA GLY A 8 30.11 -40.00 3.38
C GLY A 8 29.96 -40.18 1.88
N PHE A 9 28.72 -40.28 1.39
CA PHE A 9 28.38 -39.77 0.07
C PHE A 9 28.09 -38.27 0.23
N LEU A 10 29.13 -37.44 0.12
CA LEU A 10 29.01 -35.99 0.02
C LEU A 10 28.83 -35.66 -1.47
N GLN A 11 27.57 -35.42 -1.89
CA GLN A 11 27.32 -34.83 -3.20
C GLN A 11 27.88 -33.41 -3.22
N THR A 12 28.83 -33.20 -4.13
CA THR A 12 29.33 -31.89 -4.51
C THR A 12 28.26 -31.24 -5.37
N VAL A 13 27.54 -30.26 -4.82
CA VAL A 13 26.62 -29.44 -5.62
C VAL A 13 27.48 -28.63 -6.59
N GLY A 14 27.24 -28.81 -7.90
CA GLY A 14 27.99 -28.12 -8.94
C GLY A 14 27.83 -26.60 -8.83
N MET A 15 28.94 -25.88 -8.95
CA MET A 15 29.00 -24.41 -8.83
C MET A 15 28.18 -23.66 -9.91
N THR A 16 27.76 -24.36 -10.97
CA THR A 16 26.85 -23.88 -12.03
C THR A 16 25.39 -23.84 -11.57
N ASP A 17 24.95 -24.82 -10.76
CA ASP A 17 23.57 -24.86 -10.22
C ASP A 17 23.33 -23.73 -9.21
N MET A 18 24.34 -23.39 -8.41
CA MET A 18 24.22 -22.33 -7.40
C MET A 18 23.97 -20.95 -8.03
N LYS A 19 24.64 -20.63 -9.16
CA LYS A 19 24.41 -19.36 -9.87
C LYS A 19 22.99 -19.30 -10.43
N GLN A 20 22.49 -20.38 -11.02
CA GLN A 20 21.13 -20.42 -11.55
C GLN A 20 20.08 -20.36 -10.44
N PHE A 21 20.33 -21.02 -9.30
CA PHE A 21 19.48 -20.91 -8.11
C PHE A 21 19.46 -19.50 -7.53
N ILE A 22 20.62 -18.84 -7.41
CA ILE A 22 20.72 -17.46 -6.93
C ILE A 22 19.98 -16.50 -7.87
N VAL A 23 20.11 -16.67 -9.19
CA VAL A 23 19.38 -15.85 -10.18
C VAL A 23 17.88 -16.06 -10.04
N ILE A 24 17.40 -17.30 -9.98
CA ILE A 24 15.97 -17.61 -9.80
C ILE A 24 15.44 -17.04 -8.48
N VAL A 25 16.17 -17.22 -7.38
CA VAL A 25 15.80 -16.71 -6.06
C VAL A 25 15.78 -15.18 -6.06
N LEU A 26 16.75 -14.49 -6.69
CA LEU A 26 16.76 -13.04 -6.84
C LEU A 26 15.58 -12.54 -7.68
N THR A 27 15.28 -13.17 -8.81
CA THR A 27 14.13 -12.80 -9.66
C THR A 27 12.80 -12.99 -8.94
N VAL A 28 12.66 -14.07 -8.16
CA VAL A 28 11.48 -14.32 -7.33
C VAL A 28 11.41 -13.32 -6.16
N LEU A 29 12.53 -12.99 -5.52
CA LEU A 29 12.58 -12.01 -4.41
C LEU A 29 12.22 -10.60 -4.88
N THR A 30 12.64 -10.18 -6.07
CA THR A 30 12.24 -8.88 -6.66
C THR A 30 10.76 -8.84 -7.02
N ALA A 31 10.15 -9.97 -7.38
CA ALA A 31 8.72 -10.05 -7.63
C ALA A 31 7.87 -9.99 -6.34
N LEU A 32 8.49 -10.18 -5.16
CA LEU A 32 7.79 -10.26 -3.87
C LEU A 32 7.85 -8.95 -3.06
N SER A 33 8.74 -8.01 -3.38
CA SER A 33 8.72 -6.68 -2.78
C SER A 33 7.64 -5.83 -3.45
N SER A 34 6.37 -6.12 -3.19
CA SER A 34 5.31 -5.16 -3.49
C SER A 34 5.49 -3.98 -2.53
N VAL A 35 6.30 -2.99 -2.93
CA VAL A 35 6.39 -1.71 -2.25
C VAL A 35 5.09 -0.99 -2.58
N TRP A 36 4.30 -0.73 -1.55
CA TRP A 36 3.12 0.11 -1.65
C TRP A 36 3.54 1.51 -1.18
N ALA A 37 2.95 2.52 -1.79
CA ALA A 37 3.04 3.85 -1.26
C ALA A 37 2.14 3.97 -0.02
N ASN A 38 2.44 4.98 0.78
CA ASN A 38 1.75 5.30 2.00
C ASN A 38 1.26 6.75 1.91
N LEU A 39 0.16 7.04 2.60
CA LEU A 39 -0.29 8.39 2.87
C LEU A 39 0.87 9.27 3.36
N GLY A 40 1.06 10.43 2.72
CA GLY A 40 2.15 11.36 2.95
C GLY A 40 3.41 11.12 2.09
N ASP A 41 3.46 10.05 1.29
CA ASP A 41 4.51 9.86 0.30
C ASP A 41 4.41 10.90 -0.83
N GLY A 42 5.56 11.26 -1.40
CA GLY A 42 5.65 12.18 -2.54
C GLY A 42 5.34 11.52 -3.87
N GLY A 43 5.18 12.35 -4.91
CA GLY A 43 4.84 11.90 -6.27
C GLY A 43 5.76 10.80 -6.80
N GLU A 44 7.08 10.96 -6.70
CA GLU A 44 8.06 9.96 -7.17
C GLU A 44 7.82 8.56 -6.55
N ARG A 45 7.64 8.50 -5.23
CA ARG A 45 7.40 7.23 -4.52
C ARG A 45 6.04 6.62 -4.85
N ILE A 46 5.03 7.45 -5.11
CA ILE A 46 3.71 7.01 -5.56
C ILE A 46 3.78 6.47 -6.99
N ASP A 47 4.45 7.19 -7.90
CA ASP A 47 4.67 6.80 -9.29
C ASP A 47 5.40 5.46 -9.38
N ASP A 48 6.47 5.27 -8.59
CA ASP A 48 7.20 3.99 -8.50
C ASP A 48 6.32 2.83 -7.97
N SER A 49 5.38 3.14 -7.08
CA SER A 49 4.55 2.13 -6.42
C SER A 49 3.35 1.73 -7.27
N TYR A 50 2.66 2.68 -7.91
CA TYR A 50 1.41 2.44 -8.63
C TYR A 50 1.60 2.39 -10.15
N GLY A 51 2.67 2.98 -10.67
CA GLY A 51 3.14 2.78 -12.04
C GLY A 51 2.33 3.52 -13.10
N ASN A 52 1.24 2.90 -13.58
CA ASN A 52 0.56 3.37 -14.79
C ASN A 52 -0.35 4.57 -14.50
N LEU A 53 0.17 5.76 -14.78
CA LEU A 53 -0.55 7.03 -14.76
C LEU A 53 -1.61 7.06 -15.87
N ILE A 54 -2.89 7.13 -15.49
CA ILE A 54 -4.02 7.26 -16.41
C ILE A 54 -4.38 8.72 -16.63
N GLU A 55 -4.45 9.49 -15.56
CA GLU A 55 -4.94 10.86 -15.59
C GLU A 55 -4.33 11.70 -14.47
N ARG A 56 -4.09 12.99 -14.74
CA ARG A 56 -3.59 13.96 -13.76
C ARG A 56 -4.28 15.30 -13.97
N HIS A 57 -4.90 15.81 -12.91
CA HIS A 57 -5.62 17.09 -12.88
C HIS A 57 -5.04 18.00 -11.80
N LEU A 58 -4.62 19.21 -12.19
CA LEU A 58 -4.33 20.30 -11.25
C LEU A 58 -5.62 21.09 -11.01
N LEU A 59 -6.01 21.22 -9.75
CA LEU A 59 -7.16 22.01 -9.34
C LEU A 59 -6.73 23.43 -8.99
N ASP A 60 -7.68 24.38 -9.04
CA ASP A 60 -7.44 25.81 -8.78
C ASP A 60 -6.92 26.08 -7.36
N ASP A 61 -7.20 25.19 -6.41
CA ASP A 61 -6.71 25.25 -5.03
C ASP A 61 -5.25 24.76 -4.86
N GLY A 62 -4.60 24.41 -5.98
CA GLY A 62 -3.22 23.91 -6.03
C GLY A 62 -3.08 22.43 -5.70
N THR A 63 -4.17 21.71 -5.43
CA THR A 63 -4.12 20.26 -5.26
C THR A 63 -4.03 19.54 -6.60
N VAL A 64 -3.38 18.38 -6.62
CA VAL A 64 -3.25 17.55 -7.82
C VAL A 64 -3.95 16.23 -7.59
N THR A 65 -4.98 15.93 -8.37
CA THR A 65 -5.64 14.62 -8.37
C THR A 65 -5.03 13.76 -9.47
N THR A 66 -4.57 12.57 -9.13
CA THR A 66 -3.95 11.65 -10.07
C THR A 66 -4.61 10.27 -9.99
N LEU A 67 -4.93 9.69 -11.13
CA LEU A 67 -5.47 8.34 -11.26
C LEU A 67 -4.39 7.41 -11.81
N TYR A 68 -4.13 6.31 -11.10
CA TYR A 68 -3.26 5.23 -11.53
C TYR A 68 -4.04 3.93 -11.69
N HIS A 69 -3.48 3.05 -12.51
CA HIS A 69 -3.96 1.69 -12.70
C HIS A 69 -2.83 0.69 -12.42
N LYS A 70 -3.06 -0.28 -11.55
CA LYS A 70 -2.12 -1.40 -11.35
C LYS A 70 -2.87 -2.68 -11.05
N ASP A 71 -2.52 -3.73 -11.78
CA ASP A 71 -3.13 -5.05 -11.70
C ASP A 71 -4.66 -4.99 -11.88
N ARG A 72 -5.42 -5.18 -10.79
CA ARG A 72 -6.88 -5.15 -10.77
C ARG A 72 -7.45 -3.88 -10.12
N TYR A 73 -6.60 -2.92 -9.76
CA TYR A 73 -6.99 -1.76 -8.96
C TYR A 73 -6.82 -0.43 -9.68
N LEU A 74 -7.72 0.48 -9.34
CA LEU A 74 -7.58 1.91 -9.57
C LEU A 74 -7.15 2.58 -8.26
N TYR A 75 -6.19 3.50 -8.39
CA TYR A 75 -5.65 4.29 -7.30
C TYR A 75 -5.88 5.77 -7.62
N THR A 76 -6.74 6.45 -6.87
CA THR A 76 -6.84 7.91 -6.97
C THR A 76 -6.06 8.53 -5.82
N VAL A 77 -5.06 9.35 -6.14
CA VAL A 77 -4.24 10.04 -5.13
C VAL A 77 -4.44 11.54 -5.29
N VAL A 78 -4.79 12.21 -4.20
CA VAL A 78 -4.81 13.67 -4.13
C VAL A 78 -3.54 14.13 -3.42
N PHE A 79 -2.78 14.98 -4.08
CA PHE A 79 -1.59 15.60 -3.55
C PHE A 79 -1.88 17.04 -3.13
N ALA A 80 -1.36 17.42 -1.97
CA ALA A 80 -1.21 18.81 -1.56
C ALA A 80 0.26 19.03 -1.19
N GLU A 81 0.84 20.15 -1.63
CA GLU A 81 2.24 20.50 -1.35
C GLU A 81 3.22 19.35 -1.73
N GLY A 82 2.91 18.64 -2.82
CA GLY A 82 3.75 17.54 -3.33
C GLY A 82 3.66 16.23 -2.56
N ARG A 83 2.76 16.10 -1.57
CA ARG A 83 2.58 14.88 -0.75
C ARG A 83 1.15 14.36 -0.84
N SER A 84 0.98 13.05 -0.81
CA SER A 84 -0.33 12.38 -0.78
C SER A 84 -1.08 12.72 0.50
N VAL A 85 -2.27 13.34 0.39
CA VAL A 85 -3.15 13.67 1.52
C VAL A 85 -4.46 12.88 1.52
N LEU A 86 -4.80 12.25 0.39
CA LEU A 86 -5.93 11.35 0.25
C LEU A 86 -5.64 10.30 -0.81
N GLU A 87 -5.95 9.04 -0.51
CA GLU A 87 -5.83 7.91 -1.43
C GLU A 87 -7.15 7.14 -1.49
N LYS A 88 -7.60 6.79 -2.70
CA LYS A 88 -8.76 5.93 -2.95
C LYS A 88 -8.32 4.66 -3.67
N TYR A 89 -8.87 3.53 -3.25
CA TYR A 89 -8.60 2.23 -3.83
C TYR A 89 -9.92 1.56 -4.21
N SER A 90 -10.00 1.06 -5.43
CA SER A 90 -11.16 0.30 -5.91
C SER A 90 -10.74 -0.72 -6.97
N HIS A 91 -11.56 -1.73 -7.22
CA HIS A 91 -11.36 -2.60 -8.37
C HIS A 91 -11.71 -1.88 -9.68
N VAL A 92 -10.97 -2.17 -10.75
CA VAL A 92 -11.27 -1.68 -12.12
C VAL A 92 -12.66 -2.14 -12.56
N THR A 93 -13.04 -3.38 -12.22
CA THR A 93 -14.33 -4.00 -12.52
C THR A 93 -15.49 -3.46 -11.69
N GLY A 94 -15.23 -2.67 -10.64
CA GLY A 94 -16.25 -2.13 -9.74
C GLY A 94 -16.80 -3.15 -8.74
N THR A 95 -16.21 -4.34 -8.66
CA THR A 95 -16.55 -5.33 -7.63
C THR A 95 -16.01 -4.92 -6.27
N ASP A 96 -16.65 -5.39 -5.20
CA ASP A 96 -16.20 -5.13 -3.83
C ASP A 96 -14.74 -5.53 -3.58
N LEU A 97 -14.07 -4.76 -2.73
CA LEU A 97 -12.80 -5.16 -2.14
C LEU A 97 -13.06 -6.19 -1.04
N SER A 98 -12.28 -7.27 -1.05
CA SER A 98 -12.30 -8.23 0.05
C SER A 98 -11.71 -7.63 1.34
N GLU A 99 -12.07 -8.24 2.48
CA GLU A 99 -11.48 -7.96 3.79
C GLU A 99 -9.95 -7.93 3.78
N LYS A 100 -9.35 -8.88 3.06
CA LYS A 100 -7.89 -9.01 2.95
C LYS A 100 -7.27 -7.86 2.16
N GLU A 101 -7.95 -7.38 1.13
CA GLU A 101 -7.49 -6.24 0.33
C GLU A 101 -7.60 -4.95 1.14
N ILE A 102 -8.73 -4.71 1.80
CA ILE A 102 -8.92 -3.56 2.69
C ILE A 102 -7.83 -3.55 3.77
N ALA A 103 -7.59 -4.68 4.44
CA ALA A 103 -6.54 -4.79 5.45
C ALA A 103 -5.13 -4.52 4.88
N LYS A 104 -4.87 -4.92 3.63
CA LYS A 104 -3.58 -4.66 2.96
C LYS A 104 -3.36 -3.17 2.69
N PHE A 105 -4.36 -2.48 2.16
CA PHE A 105 -4.29 -1.03 1.92
C PHE A 105 -4.16 -0.24 3.23
N LEU A 106 -4.92 -0.60 4.25
CA LEU A 106 -4.79 -0.01 5.58
C LEU A 106 -3.38 -0.23 6.13
N LYS A 107 -2.84 -1.45 6.05
CA LYS A 107 -1.47 -1.74 6.52
C LYS A 107 -0.41 -0.90 5.81
N ALA A 108 -0.53 -0.67 4.51
CA ALA A 108 0.38 0.24 3.79
C ALA A 108 0.29 1.66 4.39
N ASN A 109 -0.92 2.19 4.56
CA ASN A 109 -1.15 3.55 5.06
C ASN A 109 -0.99 3.74 6.59
N ALA A 110 -0.57 2.71 7.31
CA ALA A 110 -0.38 2.78 8.76
C ALA A 110 0.91 3.53 9.15
N GLY A 111 1.85 3.70 8.23
CA GLY A 111 3.21 4.14 8.57
C GLY A 111 3.95 3.06 9.38
N ARG A 112 4.98 3.46 10.14
CA ARG A 112 5.83 2.50 10.88
C ARG A 112 5.24 2.02 12.22
N THR A 113 4.53 2.90 12.93
CA THR A 113 4.19 2.69 14.35
C THR A 113 2.70 2.69 14.64
N ALA A 114 1.86 3.17 13.72
CA ALA A 114 0.44 3.26 13.96
C ALA A 114 -0.29 1.99 13.52
N THR A 115 -1.49 1.80 14.04
CA THR A 115 -2.40 0.71 13.66
C THR A 115 -3.77 1.28 13.33
N TRP A 116 -4.60 0.49 12.65
CA TRP A 116 -5.96 0.87 12.29
C TRP A 116 -6.97 0.21 13.22
N MET A 117 -7.92 1.00 13.71
CA MET A 117 -8.99 0.57 14.60
C MET A 117 -10.34 0.81 13.92
N PRO A 118 -11.31 -0.12 14.01
CA PRO A 118 -12.66 0.12 13.51
C PRO A 118 -13.30 1.33 14.17
N ASP A 119 -13.92 2.21 13.38
CA ASP A 119 -14.72 3.32 13.90
C ASP A 119 -16.18 2.91 14.05
N LYS A 120 -16.57 2.52 15.26
CA LYS A 120 -17.93 2.08 15.58
C LYS A 120 -18.98 3.19 15.46
N LYS A 121 -18.56 4.46 15.32
CA LYS A 121 -19.47 5.61 15.20
C LYS A 121 -19.75 5.97 13.74
N ALA A 122 -19.01 5.41 12.79
CA ALA A 122 -19.20 5.68 11.37
C ALA A 122 -20.50 5.03 10.85
N LYS A 123 -21.23 5.74 9.98
CA LYS A 123 -22.42 5.20 9.30
C LYS A 123 -22.04 4.11 8.30
N GLU A 124 -20.91 4.32 7.64
CA GLU A 124 -20.27 3.35 6.75
C GLU A 124 -19.15 2.62 7.50
N ARG A 125 -18.54 1.64 6.85
CA ARG A 125 -17.44 0.90 7.43
C ARG A 125 -16.20 1.79 7.57
N GLY A 126 -16.04 2.41 8.74
CA GLY A 126 -14.99 3.34 9.05
C GLY A 126 -13.82 2.74 9.84
N PHE A 127 -12.67 3.39 9.75
CA PHE A 127 -11.46 3.09 10.50
C PHE A 127 -10.76 4.38 10.92
N LYS A 128 -10.14 4.36 12.10
CA LYS A 128 -9.29 5.44 12.61
C LYS A 128 -7.89 4.92 12.82
N ARG A 129 -6.90 5.70 12.44
CA ARG A 129 -5.51 5.38 12.74
C ARG A 129 -5.20 5.72 14.20
N SER A 130 -4.42 4.90 14.87
CA SER A 130 -4.17 5.00 16.32
C SER A 130 -3.49 6.31 16.76
N ASP A 131 -2.79 6.96 15.84
CA ASP A 131 -2.18 8.28 16.05
C ASP A 131 -3.15 9.45 15.83
N GLN A 132 -4.40 9.16 15.46
CA GLN A 132 -5.48 10.14 15.17
C GLN A 132 -5.17 11.10 14.01
N LYS A 133 -4.15 10.82 13.20
CA LYS A 133 -3.74 11.67 12.07
C LYS A 133 -4.34 11.23 10.74
N ALA A 134 -5.03 10.10 10.70
CA ALA A 134 -5.69 9.61 9.49
C ALA A 134 -6.95 8.83 9.83
N GLU A 135 -7.87 8.82 8.88
CA GLU A 135 -9.04 7.96 8.89
C GLU A 135 -9.24 7.27 7.54
N ALA A 136 -10.03 6.21 7.55
CA ALA A 136 -10.43 5.52 6.34
C ALA A 136 -11.91 5.16 6.37
N THR A 137 -12.54 5.08 5.20
CA THR A 137 -13.93 4.69 5.05
C THR A 137 -14.08 3.82 3.82
N TYR A 138 -14.77 2.70 3.95
CA TYR A 138 -15.16 1.86 2.83
C TYR A 138 -16.65 2.06 2.53
N GLY A 139 -16.93 2.57 1.35
CA GLY A 139 -18.26 2.99 0.91
C GLY A 139 -18.32 3.13 -0.62
N LYS A 140 -19.44 3.66 -1.13
CA LYS A 140 -19.58 3.91 -2.58
C LYS A 140 -19.09 5.33 -2.91
N VAL A 141 -18.23 5.42 -3.92
CA VAL A 141 -17.82 6.67 -4.57
C VAL A 141 -18.16 6.51 -6.05
N ASP A 142 -19.04 7.37 -6.58
CA ASP A 142 -19.53 7.28 -7.97
C ASP A 142 -20.02 5.86 -8.33
N ASP A 143 -20.88 5.31 -7.45
CA ASP A 143 -21.42 3.94 -7.50
C ASP A 143 -20.39 2.79 -7.44
N ARG A 144 -19.11 3.10 -7.24
CA ARG A 144 -18.02 2.13 -7.11
C ARG A 144 -17.65 1.87 -5.65
N PRO A 145 -17.64 0.62 -5.18
CA PRO A 145 -17.09 0.28 -3.87
C PRO A 145 -15.62 0.68 -3.77
N THR A 146 -15.32 1.56 -2.83
CA THR A 146 -14.05 2.27 -2.74
C THR A 146 -13.62 2.43 -1.29
N LEU A 147 -12.36 2.06 -1.00
CA LEU A 147 -11.71 2.42 0.25
C LEU A 147 -11.07 3.80 0.07
N THR A 148 -11.52 4.78 0.85
CA THR A 148 -10.92 6.11 0.92
C THR A 148 -10.10 6.22 2.20
N VAL A 149 -8.82 6.56 2.11
CA VAL A 149 -7.92 6.84 3.23
C VAL A 149 -7.51 8.31 3.13
N ARG A 150 -7.62 9.08 4.22
CA ARG A 150 -7.25 10.50 4.20
C ARG A 150 -6.57 10.95 5.47
N GLU A 151 -5.72 11.95 5.34
CA GLU A 151 -5.12 12.64 6.47
C GLU A 151 -6.17 13.49 7.19
N LEU A 152 -6.09 13.52 8.51
CA LEU A 152 -6.82 14.45 9.35
C LEU A 152 -5.91 15.64 9.61
N ARG A 153 -6.28 16.81 9.10
CA ARG A 153 -5.63 18.06 9.50
C ARG A 153 -5.97 18.32 10.95
N GLU A 154 -4.96 18.62 11.77
CA GLU A 154 -5.20 19.18 13.10
C GLU A 154 -6.02 20.46 12.91
N SER A 155 -7.30 20.44 13.28
CA SER A 155 -8.03 21.69 13.45
C SER A 155 -7.31 22.44 14.57
N THR A 156 -6.68 23.57 14.25
CA THR A 156 -6.20 24.52 15.26
C THR A 156 -7.29 24.66 16.32
N PRO A 157 -7.03 24.39 17.60
CA PRO A 157 -8.06 24.55 18.62
C PRO A 157 -8.51 26.02 18.58
N GLU A 158 -9.81 26.24 18.39
CA GLU A 158 -10.42 27.54 18.62
C GLU A 158 -10.04 27.99 20.03
N ILE A 159 -9.16 28.98 20.12
CA ILE A 159 -8.95 29.71 21.36
C ILE A 159 -10.26 30.45 21.60
N LYS A 160 -11.08 29.91 22.51
CA LYS A 160 -12.20 30.64 23.09
C LYS A 160 -11.61 31.79 23.89
N ASN A 161 -11.71 33.00 23.35
CA ASN A 161 -11.50 34.24 24.10
C ASN A 161 -12.65 34.43 25.10
#